data_AF-Q0ZI93-F1
#
_entry.id   AF-Q0ZI93-F1
#
_cell.length_a   1.000
_cell.length_b   1.000
_cell.length_c   1.000
_cell.angle_alpha   90.00
_cell.angle_beta   90.00
_cell.angle_gamma   90.00
#
_symmetry.space_group_name_H-M   'P 1'
#
loop_
_entity.id
_entity.type
_entity.pdbx_description
1 polymer ?
#
loop_
_entity_poly.entity_id
_entity_poly.type
_entity_poly.pdbx_seq_one_letter_code
_entity_poly.pdbx_strand_id
1 'polypeptide(L)'
;GTLAPVAIELSSPLIQGDLTTAKSTVYTPQHAGVEGWIWQLAKAYASVNDYGWHQLISHWLDTHAVMEPFVIATNRQLSVTHPVYKLLHPHYRDTMNINARARGLLINAGGVIEMTVFPRKHAMPMSSMVYKNWNFTEQALPDDLIKRGMAVEDPSSPH
;
A
#
# COMPACT_ATOMS: atom_id res chain seq x y z
N GLY A 1 23.79 4.72 -8.10
CA GLY A 1 24.31 4.43 -6.75
C GLY A 1 23.49 3.32 -6.11
N THR A 2 23.92 2.79 -4.97
CA THR A 2 23.12 1.84 -4.14
C THR A 2 22.57 2.56 -2.91
N LEU A 3 21.40 2.14 -2.42
CA LEU A 3 20.85 2.61 -1.15
C LEU A 3 21.34 1.71 -0.01
N ALA A 4 21.73 2.34 1.10
CA ALA A 4 22.14 1.64 2.32
C ALA A 4 21.34 2.18 3.52
N PRO A 5 20.72 1.30 4.33
CA PRO A 5 20.01 1.74 5.54
C PRO A 5 21.02 2.21 6.59
N VAL A 6 20.83 3.43 7.12
CA VAL A 6 21.73 4.03 8.13
C VAL A 6 21.14 4.07 9.53
N ALA A 7 19.81 3.99 9.66
CA ALA A 7 19.11 3.91 10.94
C ALA A 7 17.69 3.36 10.75
N ILE A 8 17.10 2.82 11.82
CA ILE A 8 15.68 2.48 11.93
C ILE A 8 15.18 2.99 13.28
N GLU A 9 14.11 3.77 13.26
CA GLU A 9 13.39 4.17 14.47
C GLU A 9 12.21 3.21 14.68
N LEU A 10 12.14 2.60 15.87
CA LEU A 10 10.96 1.86 16.30
C LEU A 10 10.24 2.66 17.38
N SER A 11 9.00 3.03 17.09
CA SER A 11 8.17 3.88 17.95
C SER A 11 6.94 3.12 18.42
N SER A 12 6.61 3.28 19.70
CA SER A 12 5.37 2.79 20.30
C SER A 12 4.56 3.97 20.84
N PRO A 13 3.23 3.93 20.75
CA PRO A 13 2.39 4.96 21.33
C PRO A 13 2.54 4.96 22.85
N LEU A 14 2.68 6.15 23.43
CA LEU A 14 2.67 6.42 24.86
C LEU A 14 1.45 7.29 25.17
N ILE A 15 0.48 6.71 25.88
CA ILE A 15 -0.77 7.39 26.24
C ILE A 15 -0.59 7.97 27.65
N GLN A 16 -0.63 9.29 27.76
CA GLN A 16 -0.53 10.04 29.02
C GLN A 16 -1.76 10.95 29.17
N GLY A 17 -2.81 10.45 29.83
CA GLY A 17 -4.09 11.15 29.89
C GLY A 17 -4.68 11.31 28.48
N ASP A 18 -4.99 12.55 28.10
CA ASP A 18 -5.52 12.90 26.77
C ASP A 18 -4.42 13.11 25.71
N LEU A 19 -3.14 13.03 26.08
CA LEU A 19 -2.00 13.20 25.17
C LEU A 19 -1.51 11.83 24.68
N THR A 20 -1.43 11.69 23.36
CA THR A 20 -0.74 10.56 22.72
C THR A 20 0.62 11.04 22.22
N THR A 21 1.70 10.56 22.82
CA THR A 21 3.09 10.79 22.38
C THR A 21 3.70 9.49 21.85
N ALA A 22 4.93 9.55 21.32
CA ALA A 22 5.67 8.37 20.89
C ALA A 22 6.86 8.12 21.82
N LYS A 23 7.00 6.89 22.30
CA LYS A 23 8.26 6.41 22.89
C LYS A 23 9.04 5.70 21.79
N SER A 24 10.14 6.31 21.36
CA SER A 24 10.97 5.81 20.27
C SER A 24 12.31 5.27 20.75
N THR A 25 12.87 4.36 19.97
CA THR A 25 14.29 3.95 20.08
C THR A 25 14.86 3.83 18.68
N VAL A 26 16.03 4.42 18.47
CA VAL A 26 16.74 4.42 17.19
C VAL A 26 17.82 3.35 17.21
N TYR A 27 17.84 2.52 16.17
CA TYR A 27 18.80 1.46 15.94
C TYR A 27 19.65 1.81 14.72
N THR A 28 20.95 1.59 14.79
CA THR A 28 21.89 1.79 13.67
C THR A 28 22.50 0.46 13.24
N PRO A 29 23.06 0.35 12.02
CA PRO A 29 23.72 -0.85 11.55
C PRO A 29 24.80 -1.36 12.52
N GLN A 30 24.71 -2.64 12.86
CA GLN A 30 25.68 -3.37 13.68
C GLN A 30 25.93 -4.74 13.04
N HIS A 31 27.17 -5.23 13.11
CA HIS A 31 27.62 -6.39 12.34
C HIS A 31 27.97 -7.63 13.18
N ALA A 32 28.07 -7.49 14.50
CA ALA A 32 28.48 -8.58 15.39
C ALA A 32 27.80 -8.49 16.76
N GLY A 33 27.85 -9.59 17.51
CA GLY A 33 27.31 -9.67 18.87
C GLY A 33 25.79 -9.53 18.94
N VAL A 34 25.29 -9.27 20.15
CA VAL A 34 23.85 -9.06 20.42
C VAL A 34 23.29 -7.89 19.61
N GLU A 35 24.07 -6.80 19.47
CA GLU A 35 23.66 -5.61 18.73
C GLU A 35 23.42 -5.89 17.24
N GLY A 36 24.21 -6.77 16.63
CA GLY A 36 23.97 -7.22 15.25
C GLY A 36 22.62 -7.91 15.08
N TRP A 37 22.21 -8.73 16.05
CA TRP A 37 20.89 -9.38 16.04
C TRP A 37 19.75 -8.40 16.32
N ILE A 38 19.96 -7.43 17.22
CA ILE A 38 19.01 -6.33 17.46
C ILE A 38 18.78 -5.54 16.17
N TRP A 39 19.84 -5.26 15.40
CA TRP A 39 19.71 -4.61 14.09
C TRP A 39 18.90 -5.45 13.09
N GLN A 40 19.07 -6.78 13.06
CA GLN A 40 18.24 -7.65 12.23
C GLN A 40 16.77 -7.61 12.65
N LEU A 41 16.49 -7.58 13.95
CA LEU A 41 15.12 -7.45 14.46
C LEU A 41 14.51 -6.09 14.08
N ALA A 42 15.27 -4.99 14.19
CA ALA A 42 14.80 -3.67 13.77
C ALA A 42 14.37 -3.65 12.30
N LYS A 43 15.18 -4.26 11.42
CA LYS A 43 14.81 -4.45 10.00
C LYS A 43 13.57 -5.32 9.84
N ALA A 44 13.46 -6.41 10.60
CA ALA A 44 12.30 -7.29 10.53
C ALA A 44 10.99 -6.55 10.89
N TYR A 45 11.01 -5.71 11.92
CA TYR A 45 9.85 -4.86 12.26
C TYR A 45 9.50 -3.87 11.13
N ALA A 46 10.49 -3.22 10.53
CA ALA A 46 10.26 -2.36 9.37
C ALA A 46 9.65 -3.14 8.19
N SER A 47 10.15 -4.36 7.93
CA SER A 47 9.62 -5.25 6.89
C SER A 47 8.19 -5.74 7.18
N VAL A 48 7.81 -5.94 8.44
CA VAL A 48 6.42 -6.28 8.81
C VAL A 48 5.48 -5.12 8.48
N ASN A 49 5.88 -3.88 8.79
CA ASN A 49 5.12 -2.69 8.43
C ASN A 49 4.98 -2.55 6.91
N ASP A 50 6.08 -2.70 6.18
CA ASP A 50 6.11 -2.63 4.72
C ASP A 50 5.21 -3.71 4.09
N TYR A 51 5.28 -4.96 4.56
CA TYR A 51 4.42 -6.03 4.07
C TYR A 51 2.93 -5.74 4.31
N GLY A 52 2.58 -5.20 5.48
CA GLY A 52 1.21 -4.79 5.78
C GLY A 52 0.73 -3.65 4.89
N TRP A 53 1.58 -2.64 4.67
CA TRP A 53 1.29 -1.53 3.76
C TRP A 53 1.13 -2.01 2.32
N HIS A 54 2.10 -2.77 1.82
CA HIS A 54 2.10 -3.34 0.47
C HIS A 54 0.81 -4.12 0.20
N GLN A 55 0.44 -5.08 1.06
CA GLN A 55 -0.72 -5.93 0.80
C GLN A 55 -2.03 -5.16 0.85
N LEU A 56 -2.19 -4.25 1.81
CA LEU A 56 -3.47 -3.59 2.08
C LEU A 56 -3.69 -2.31 1.28
N ILE A 57 -2.61 -1.61 0.94
CA ILE A 57 -2.63 -0.30 0.31
C ILE A 57 -2.16 -0.44 -1.14
N SER A 58 -0.84 -0.58 -1.35
CA SER A 58 -0.25 -0.57 -2.70
C SER A 58 -0.80 -1.65 -3.63
N HIS A 59 -1.15 -2.82 -3.07
CA HIS A 59 -1.75 -3.91 -3.81
C HIS A 59 -3.28 -3.86 -3.76
N TRP A 60 -3.89 -4.11 -2.60
CA TRP A 60 -5.35 -4.20 -2.51
C TRP A 60 -6.07 -2.89 -2.84
N LEU A 61 -5.71 -1.78 -2.18
CA LEU A 61 -6.42 -0.53 -2.35
C LEU A 61 -6.16 0.07 -3.74
N ASP A 62 -4.88 0.34 -4.04
CA ASP A 62 -4.47 1.16 -5.18
C ASP A 62 -4.60 0.44 -6.53
N THR A 63 -4.89 -0.87 -6.52
CA THR A 63 -5.18 -1.64 -7.75
C THR A 63 -6.54 -2.33 -7.70
N HIS A 64 -6.75 -3.31 -6.82
CA HIS A 64 -7.97 -4.12 -6.82
C HIS A 64 -9.22 -3.29 -6.54
N ALA A 65 -9.23 -2.57 -5.41
CA ALA A 65 -10.43 -1.89 -4.92
C ALA A 65 -10.79 -0.67 -5.78
N VAL A 66 -9.80 0.15 -6.16
CA VAL A 66 -10.05 1.37 -6.97
C VAL A 66 -10.43 1.06 -8.42
N MET A 67 -10.01 -0.08 -8.98
CA MET A 67 -10.34 -0.43 -10.37
C MET A 67 -11.76 -0.95 -10.56
N GLU A 68 -12.33 -1.66 -9.58
CA GLU A 68 -13.67 -2.28 -9.69
C GLU A 68 -14.80 -1.26 -10.04
N PRO A 69 -14.84 -0.04 -9.47
CA PRO A 69 -15.76 1.02 -9.88
C PRO A 69 -15.69 1.37 -11.37
N PHE A 70 -14.50 1.43 -11.97
CA PHE A 70 -14.33 1.72 -13.40
C PHE A 70 -14.88 0.59 -14.28
N VAL A 71 -14.70 -0.68 -13.85
CA VAL A 71 -15.30 -1.83 -14.54
C VAL A 71 -16.82 -1.73 -14.54
N ILE A 72 -17.41 -1.42 -13.38
CA ILE A 72 -18.87 -1.28 -13.23
C ILE A 72 -19.40 -0.12 -14.07
N ALA A 73 -18.79 1.07 -13.97
CA ALA A 73 -19.21 2.25 -14.72
C ALA A 73 -19.12 2.04 -16.24
N THR A 74 -18.02 1.45 -16.71
CA THR A 74 -17.81 1.16 -18.14
C THR A 74 -18.91 0.26 -18.69
N ASN A 75 -19.22 -0.86 -18.00
CA ASN A 75 -20.24 -1.80 -18.47
C ASN A 75 -21.67 -1.24 -18.34
N ARG A 76 -21.92 -0.32 -17.40
CA ARG A 76 -23.26 0.27 -17.20
C ARG A 76 -23.55 1.43 -18.15
N GLN A 77 -22.53 2.18 -18.56
CA GLN A 77 -22.71 3.46 -19.25
C GLN A 77 -22.19 3.48 -20.69
N LEU A 78 -21.33 2.53 -21.08
CA LEU A 78 -20.78 2.48 -22.44
C LEU A 78 -21.25 1.21 -23.16
N SER A 79 -21.84 1.39 -24.34
CA SER A 79 -22.19 0.27 -25.24
C SER A 79 -20.96 -0.57 -25.58
N VAL A 80 -21.14 -1.87 -25.81
CA VAL A 80 -20.08 -2.77 -26.32
C VAL A 80 -19.48 -2.30 -27.66
N THR A 81 -20.21 -1.46 -28.41
CA THR A 81 -19.71 -0.85 -29.65
C THR A 81 -18.95 0.45 -29.43
N HIS A 82 -19.04 1.07 -28.25
CA HIS A 82 -18.41 2.35 -27.93
C HIS A 82 -16.88 2.24 -27.99
N PRO A 83 -16.15 3.19 -28.62
CA PRO A 83 -14.70 3.08 -28.77
C PRO A 83 -13.96 3.02 -27.43
N VAL A 84 -14.37 3.83 -26.44
CA VAL A 84 -13.78 3.79 -25.08
C VAL A 84 -14.08 2.47 -24.36
N TYR A 85 -15.23 1.84 -24.61
CA TYR A 85 -15.49 0.50 -24.07
C TYR A 85 -14.47 -0.49 -24.61
N LYS A 86 -14.28 -0.52 -25.94
CA LYS A 86 -13.32 -1.42 -26.59
C LYS A 86 -11.88 -1.19 -26.13
N LEU A 87 -11.51 0.06 -25.88
CA LEU A 87 -10.20 0.43 -25.37
C LEU A 87 -9.98 -0.10 -23.94
N LEU A 88 -10.94 0.11 -23.04
CA LEU A 88 -10.77 -0.19 -21.61
C LEU A 88 -11.06 -1.65 -21.25
N HIS A 89 -12.01 -2.29 -21.95
CA HIS A 89 -12.51 -3.62 -21.60
C HIS A 89 -11.42 -4.70 -21.45
N PRO A 90 -10.39 -4.79 -22.31
CA PRO A 90 -9.31 -5.77 -22.14
C PRO A 90 -8.55 -5.63 -20.81
N HIS A 91 -8.48 -4.42 -20.24
CA HIS A 91 -7.78 -4.14 -18.99
C HIS A 91 -8.57 -4.53 -17.74
N TYR A 92 -9.85 -4.92 -17.89
CA TYR A 92 -10.72 -5.30 -16.77
C TYR A 92 -10.89 -6.81 -16.61
N ARG A 93 -10.17 -7.59 -17.43
CA ARG A 93 -10.30 -9.04 -17.44
C ARG A 93 -10.06 -9.59 -16.04
N ASP A 94 -11.03 -10.37 -15.57
CA ASP A 94 -11.04 -11.05 -14.27
C ASP A 94 -11.00 -10.17 -13.01
N THR A 95 -10.93 -8.82 -13.12
CA THR A 95 -10.87 -7.91 -11.95
C THR A 95 -12.04 -8.14 -10.97
N MET A 96 -13.28 -8.16 -11.46
CA MET A 96 -14.45 -8.40 -10.59
C MET A 96 -14.48 -9.83 -10.02
N ASN A 97 -14.01 -10.82 -10.79
CA ASN A 97 -13.99 -12.22 -10.36
C ASN A 97 -13.00 -12.43 -9.21
N ILE A 98 -11.77 -11.91 -9.35
CA ILE A 98 -10.76 -12.01 -8.29
C ILE A 98 -11.16 -11.18 -7.06
N ASN A 99 -11.75 -9.99 -7.24
CA ASN A 99 -12.22 -9.18 -6.12
C ASN A 99 -13.37 -9.84 -5.35
N ALA A 100 -14.32 -10.48 -6.05
CA ALA A 100 -15.38 -11.24 -5.41
C ALA A 100 -14.82 -12.40 -4.57
N ARG A 101 -13.83 -13.15 -5.10
CA ARG A 101 -13.13 -14.20 -4.35
C ARG A 101 -12.36 -13.64 -3.15
N ALA A 102 -11.70 -12.49 -3.33
CA ALA A 102 -10.99 -11.83 -2.25
C ALA A 102 -11.95 -11.44 -1.11
N ARG A 103 -13.13 -10.89 -1.42
CA ARG A 103 -14.17 -10.62 -0.42
C ARG A 103 -14.70 -11.87 0.29
N GLY A 104 -14.67 -13.04 -0.35
CA GLY A 104 -15.17 -14.28 0.24
C GLY A 104 -14.15 -15.07 1.06
N LEU A 105 -12.86 -14.94 0.77
CA LEU A 105 -11.81 -15.81 1.35
C LEU A 105 -10.56 -15.06 1.87
N LEU A 106 -10.24 -13.91 1.29
CA LEU A 106 -8.98 -13.21 1.54
C LEU A 106 -9.13 -12.12 2.61
N ILE A 107 -10.03 -11.16 2.37
CA ILE A 107 -10.19 -9.93 3.17
C ILE A 107 -11.43 -9.95 4.09
N ASN A 108 -12.18 -11.06 4.13
CA ASN A 108 -13.29 -11.23 5.06
C ASN A 108 -12.80 -11.38 6.52
N ALA A 109 -13.72 -11.19 7.46
CA ALA A 109 -13.48 -11.49 8.86
C ALA A 109 -13.04 -12.95 9.05
N GLY A 110 -11.92 -13.15 9.75
CA GLY A 110 -11.29 -14.47 9.89
C GLY A 110 -10.68 -15.04 8.59
N GLY A 111 -10.60 -14.24 7.53
CA GLY A 111 -9.97 -14.62 6.26
C GLY A 111 -8.45 -14.59 6.32
N VAL A 112 -7.82 -14.92 5.19
CA VAL A 112 -6.36 -15.08 5.09
C VAL A 112 -5.61 -13.82 5.54
N ILE A 113 -6.05 -12.62 5.17
CA ILE A 113 -5.38 -11.37 5.55
C ILE A 113 -5.46 -11.12 7.05
N GLU A 114 -6.63 -11.31 7.67
CA GLU A 114 -6.76 -11.11 9.13
C GLU A 114 -5.96 -12.12 9.94
N MET A 115 -5.73 -13.32 9.39
CA MET A 115 -4.94 -14.37 10.04
C MET A 115 -3.43 -14.20 9.89
N THR A 116 -2.96 -13.57 8.81
CA THR A 116 -1.54 -13.61 8.42
C THR A 116 -0.84 -12.25 8.37
N VAL A 117 -1.59 -11.15 8.31
CA VAL A 117 -1.03 -9.78 8.25
C VAL A 117 -1.22 -9.09 9.61
N PHE A 118 -0.21 -8.36 10.06
CA PHE A 118 -0.15 -7.84 11.43
C PHE A 118 -1.37 -7.01 11.90
N PRO A 119 -2.07 -6.23 11.06
CA PRO A 119 -3.22 -5.45 11.51
C PRO A 119 -4.43 -6.31 11.88
N ARG A 120 -4.46 -7.58 11.44
CA ARG A 120 -5.55 -8.53 11.70
C ARG A 120 -6.91 -7.93 11.35
N LYS A 121 -7.88 -7.97 12.27
CA LYS A 121 -9.23 -7.37 12.14
C LYS A 121 -9.24 -5.86 11.83
N HIS A 122 -8.12 -5.17 11.98
CA HIS A 122 -7.98 -3.75 11.66
C HIS A 122 -7.44 -3.50 10.25
N ALA A 123 -7.16 -4.55 9.46
CA ALA A 123 -6.60 -4.44 8.11
C ALA A 123 -7.48 -3.63 7.15
N MET A 124 -8.78 -3.96 7.04
CA MET A 124 -9.69 -3.24 6.15
C MET A 124 -10.05 -1.83 6.64
N PRO A 125 -10.28 -1.59 7.95
CA PRO A 125 -10.36 -0.24 8.48
C PRO A 125 -9.13 0.62 8.18
N MET A 126 -7.91 0.06 8.28
CA MET A 126 -6.68 0.78 7.93
C MET A 126 -6.66 1.20 6.46
N SER A 127 -6.99 0.28 5.54
CA SER A 127 -7.08 0.59 4.10
C SER A 127 -8.11 1.69 3.80
N SER A 128 -9.28 1.63 4.43
CA SER A 128 -10.32 2.67 4.34
C SER A 128 -9.85 4.03 4.86
N MET A 129 -9.09 4.06 5.96
CA MET A 129 -8.52 5.30 6.50
C MET A 129 -7.51 5.93 5.54
N VAL A 130 -6.65 5.12 4.91
CA VAL A 130 -5.67 5.60 3.92
C VAL A 130 -6.36 6.13 2.67
N TYR A 131 -7.44 5.47 2.21
CA TYR A 131 -8.21 5.88 1.03
C TYR A 131 -8.74 7.32 1.09
N LYS A 132 -8.94 7.89 2.29
CA LYS A 132 -9.36 9.29 2.45
C LYS A 132 -8.43 10.31 1.77
N ASN A 133 -7.16 9.95 1.61
CA ASN A 133 -6.15 10.80 0.97
C ASN A 133 -5.75 10.27 -0.42
N TRP A 134 -6.45 9.25 -0.94
CA TRP A 134 -6.16 8.72 -2.28
C TRP A 134 -6.64 9.72 -3.33
N ASN A 135 -5.78 9.99 -4.31
CA ASN A 135 -6.04 10.93 -5.39
C ASN A 135 -5.73 10.26 -6.74
N PHE A 136 -6.75 10.17 -7.59
CA PHE A 136 -6.65 9.54 -8.90
C PHE A 136 -5.58 10.14 -9.78
N THR A 137 -5.43 11.48 -9.80
CA THR A 137 -4.46 12.14 -10.68
C THR A 137 -3.02 11.87 -10.26
N GLU A 138 -2.78 11.52 -9.00
CA GLU A 138 -1.45 11.21 -8.48
C GLU A 138 -1.05 9.75 -8.71
N GLN A 139 -1.91 8.93 -9.33
CA GLN A 139 -1.59 7.53 -9.65
C GLN A 139 -0.81 7.40 -10.97
N ALA A 140 -0.69 8.47 -11.76
CA ALA A 140 0.18 8.50 -12.92
C ALA A 140 1.64 8.39 -12.47
N LEU A 141 2.41 7.53 -13.13
CA LEU A 141 3.79 7.24 -12.72
C LEU A 141 4.68 8.49 -12.60
N PRO A 142 4.67 9.46 -13.54
CA PRO A 142 5.46 10.68 -13.40
C PRO A 142 5.06 11.49 -12.15
N ASP A 143 3.76 11.66 -11.93
CA ASP A 143 3.23 12.43 -10.79
C ASP A 143 3.56 11.76 -9.45
N ASP A 144 3.45 10.43 -9.36
CA ASP A 144 3.84 9.66 -8.16
C ASP A 144 5.35 9.81 -7.86
N LEU A 145 6.20 9.68 -8.89
CA LEU A 145 7.65 9.80 -8.73
C LEU A 145 8.04 11.21 -8.25
N ILE A 146 7.45 12.25 -8.82
CA ILE A 146 7.68 13.64 -8.41
C ILE A 146 7.16 13.87 -6.98
N LYS A 147 5.93 13.44 -6.69
CA LYS A 147 5.29 13.59 -5.37
C LYS A 147 6.13 12.98 -4.25
N ARG A 148 6.74 11.82 -4.50
CA ARG A 148 7.59 11.14 -3.51
C ARG A 148 9.04 11.63 -3.48
N GLY A 149 9.39 12.63 -4.29
CA GLY A 149 10.75 13.18 -4.39
C GLY A 149 11.76 12.21 -5.02
N MET A 150 11.27 11.25 -5.81
CA MET A 150 12.10 10.26 -6.51
C MET A 150 12.48 10.69 -7.92
N ALA A 151 11.84 11.72 -8.46
CA ALA A 151 12.16 12.35 -9.73
C ALA A 151 11.88 13.86 -9.65
N VAL A 152 12.36 14.60 -10.64
CA VAL A 152 12.07 16.02 -10.86
C VAL A 152 11.58 16.20 -12.29
N GLU A 153 10.79 17.24 -12.53
CA GLU A 153 10.37 17.60 -13.88
C GLU A 153 11.58 18.05 -14.71
N ASP A 154 11.78 17.41 -15.86
CA ASP A 154 12.84 17.74 -16.80
C ASP A 154 12.27 17.74 -18.23
N PRO A 155 11.96 18.91 -18.82
CA PRO A 155 11.42 19.00 -20.17
C PRO A 155 12.37 18.49 -21.26
N SER A 156 13.66 18.29 -20.95
CA SER A 156 14.65 17.72 -21.86
C SER A 156 14.73 16.19 -21.79
N SER A 157 14.13 15.58 -20.76
CA SER A 157 13.99 14.13 -20.62
C SER A 157 12.94 13.59 -21.61
N PRO A 158 13.12 12.37 -22.15
CA PRO A 158 12.09 11.72 -22.98
C PRO A 158 10.85 11.27 -22.18
N HIS A 159 10.89 11.37 -20.85
CA HIS A 159 9.87 10.91 -19.90
C HIS A 159 9.60 11.97 -18.86
#